data_AF-A0A972IE12-F1
#
_entry.id   AF-A0A972IE12-F1
#
_cell.length_a   1.000
_cell.length_b   1.000
_cell.length_c   1.000
_cell.angle_alpha   90.00
_cell.angle_beta   90.00
_cell.angle_gamma   90.00
#
_symmetry.space_group_name_H-M   'P 1'
#
loop_
_entity.id
_entity.type
_entity.pdbx_description
1 polymer ?
#
loop_
_entity_poly.entity_id
_entity_poly.type
_entity_poly.pdbx_seq_one_letter_code
_entity_poly.pdbx_strand_id
1 'polypeptide(L)'
;MRERKPLHRALYFLSIAVFGLAAIAFYLFRAEKAAPKNNTNDEPEKSNRLTNKGVFFLLTIAYQVLGLHMLAENVDTPTYIPILWLLSASFLIMLLYNLLPVNKRLIVEPYLPMIQLCLCIPIQYLDVSGDNLFLSIIAGFGAINHASLSRAKVYGIGALGTYLLGGTARTIHLSGSGETADLIRYFFVNTLVV
;
A
#
# COMPACT_ATOMS: atom_id res chain seq x y z
N MET A 1 6.92 -36.40 8.90
CA MET A 1 7.78 -35.23 8.60
C MET A 1 7.71 -34.97 7.10
N ARG A 2 7.04 -33.91 6.67
CA ARG A 2 6.83 -33.58 5.25
C ARG A 2 7.78 -32.45 4.89
N GLU A 3 8.81 -32.72 4.08
CA GLU A 3 9.77 -31.72 3.63
C GLU A 3 9.03 -30.59 2.89
N ARG A 4 8.94 -29.39 3.51
CA ARG A 4 8.40 -28.20 2.86
C ARG A 4 9.39 -27.73 1.79
N LYS A 5 8.91 -27.65 0.56
CA LYS A 5 9.67 -27.39 -0.68
C LYS A 5 10.61 -26.17 -0.57
N PRO A 6 11.86 -26.26 -1.10
CA PRO A 6 12.89 -25.21 -1.01
C PRO A 6 12.47 -23.87 -1.66
N LEU A 7 11.47 -23.90 -2.56
CA LEU A 7 10.93 -22.72 -3.25
C LEU A 7 10.25 -21.73 -2.30
N HIS A 8 9.52 -22.21 -1.29
CA HIS A 8 8.86 -21.33 -0.31
C HIS A 8 9.87 -20.64 0.60
N ARG A 9 10.96 -21.33 0.97
CA ARG A 9 12.07 -20.71 1.69
C ARG A 9 12.76 -19.65 0.85
N ALA A 10 13.02 -19.93 -0.43
CA ALA A 10 13.61 -18.95 -1.35
C ALA A 10 12.73 -17.71 -1.51
N LEU A 11 11.41 -17.87 -1.66
CA LEU A 11 10.45 -16.76 -1.68
C LEU A 11 10.40 -15.99 -0.35
N TYR A 12 10.51 -16.68 0.79
CA TYR A 12 10.59 -16.03 2.10
C TYR A 12 11.88 -15.23 2.27
N PHE A 13 13.02 -15.76 1.82
CA PHE A 13 14.30 -15.05 1.81
C PHE A 13 14.30 -13.88 0.82
N LEU A 14 13.63 -14.03 -0.32
CA LEU A 14 13.42 -12.94 -1.29
C LEU A 14 12.54 -11.85 -0.67
N SER A 15 11.46 -12.22 0.00
CA SER A 15 10.66 -11.29 0.80
C SER A 15 11.55 -10.61 1.84
N ILE A 16 12.30 -11.34 2.67
CA ILE A 16 13.20 -10.77 3.68
C ILE A 16 14.26 -9.85 3.06
N ALA A 17 14.76 -10.13 1.85
CA ALA A 17 15.69 -9.25 1.14
C ALA A 17 15.02 -7.97 0.63
N VAL A 18 13.78 -8.06 0.14
CA VAL A 18 12.93 -6.91 -0.23
C VAL A 18 12.53 -6.10 1.03
N PHE A 19 12.29 -6.77 2.15
CA PHE A 19 12.01 -6.19 3.48
C PHE A 19 13.26 -5.58 4.13
N GLY A 20 14.42 -6.18 3.89
CA GLY A 20 15.72 -5.67 4.30
C GLY A 20 16.05 -4.34 3.63
N LEU A 21 15.44 -4.05 2.48
CA LEU A 21 15.52 -2.75 1.83
C LEU A 21 14.95 -1.61 2.70
N ALA A 22 13.92 -1.87 3.52
CA ALA A 22 13.40 -0.91 4.48
C ALA A 22 14.41 -0.64 5.62
N ALA A 23 15.11 -1.68 6.08
CA ALA A 23 16.19 -1.54 7.06
C ALA A 23 17.44 -0.83 6.47
N ILE A 24 17.77 -1.10 5.21
CA ILE A 24 18.85 -0.42 4.47
C ILE A 24 18.49 1.05 4.23
N ALA A 25 17.24 1.35 3.89
CA ALA A 25 16.72 2.71 3.76
C ALA A 25 16.76 3.47 5.10
N PHE A 26 16.44 2.82 6.21
CA PHE A 26 16.61 3.37 7.56
C PHE A 26 18.09 3.66 7.86
N TYR A 27 19.00 2.77 7.44
CA TYR A 27 20.44 2.95 7.60
C TYR A 27 20.98 4.11 6.75
N LEU A 28 20.49 4.25 5.51
CA LEU A 28 20.82 5.34 4.59
C LEU A 28 20.34 6.71 5.14
N PHE A 29 19.14 6.73 5.73
CA PHE A 29 18.56 7.91 6.39
C PHE A 29 19.37 8.35 7.62
N ARG A 30 19.96 7.39 8.33
CA ARG A 30 20.87 7.66 9.44
C ARG A 30 22.24 8.14 8.98
N ALA A 31 22.75 7.65 7.85
CA ALA A 31 24.03 8.09 7.28
C ALA A 31 24.01 9.55 6.81
N GLU A 32 22.86 10.07 6.34
CA GLU A 32 22.70 11.48 5.94
C GLU A 32 22.82 12.46 7.13
N LYS A 33 22.59 12.01 8.38
CA LYS A 33 22.83 12.81 9.59
C LYS A 33 24.31 13.09 9.88
N ALA A 34 25.25 12.37 9.23
CA ALA A 34 26.68 12.55 9.43
C ALA A 34 27.33 13.57 8.47
N ALA A 35 26.60 14.09 7.49
CA ALA A 35 27.11 15.10 6.55
C ALA A 35 27.05 16.52 7.16
N PRO A 36 28.08 17.37 6.98
CA PRO A 36 28.23 18.59 7.76
C PRO A 36 27.18 19.65 7.39
N LYS A 37 26.74 20.30 8.46
CA LYS A 37 25.70 21.32 8.60
C LYS A 37 26.10 22.62 7.89
N ASN A 38 25.25 23.17 7.04
CA ASN A 38 25.23 24.61 6.78
C ASN A 38 23.85 25.13 6.35
N ASN A 39 23.48 26.25 6.98
CA ASN A 39 22.48 27.27 6.64
C ASN A 39 21.06 27.15 7.23
N THR A 40 20.72 28.22 7.95
CA THR A 40 19.65 28.41 8.94
C THR A 40 18.29 28.80 8.32
N ASN A 41 18.15 28.78 6.98
CA ASN A 41 16.90 29.11 6.29
C ASN A 41 16.12 27.87 5.79
N ASP A 42 16.71 26.68 5.90
CA ASP A 42 16.11 25.43 5.36
C ASP A 42 15.40 24.60 6.43
N GLU A 43 15.35 25.04 7.70
CA GLU A 43 14.79 24.23 8.79
C GLU A 43 13.33 23.80 8.60
N PRO A 44 12.37 24.67 8.19
CA PRO A 44 10.98 24.24 8.00
C PRO A 44 10.82 23.31 6.79
N GLU A 45 11.56 23.55 5.71
CA GLU A 45 11.49 22.73 4.48
C GLU A 45 12.17 21.36 4.68
N LYS A 46 13.28 21.34 5.42
CA LYS A 46 13.97 20.12 5.84
C LYS A 46 13.12 19.31 6.82
N SER A 47 12.47 19.95 7.79
CA SER A 47 11.55 19.32 8.74
C SER A 47 10.37 18.67 8.03
N ASN A 48 9.73 19.38 7.10
CA ASN A 48 8.62 18.83 6.31
C ASN A 48 9.07 17.63 5.45
N ARG A 49 10.27 17.71 4.87
CA ARG A 49 10.87 16.61 4.10
C ARG A 49 11.22 15.40 4.98
N LEU A 50 11.68 15.61 6.21
CA LEU A 50 11.91 14.54 7.20
C LEU A 50 10.58 13.84 7.57
N THR A 51 9.54 14.63 7.82
CA THR A 51 8.18 14.13 8.12
C THR A 51 7.63 13.30 6.97
N ASN A 52 7.70 13.80 5.73
CA ASN A 52 7.17 13.07 4.56
C ASN A 52 7.93 11.76 4.30
N LYS A 53 9.26 11.75 4.49
CA LYS A 53 10.05 10.51 4.39
C LYS A 53 9.69 9.52 5.51
N GLY A 54 9.41 10.00 6.74
CA GLY A 54 8.95 9.18 7.86
C GLY A 54 7.56 8.57 7.62
N VAL A 55 6.61 9.37 7.14
CA VAL A 55 5.26 8.92 6.75
C VAL A 55 5.34 7.88 5.63
N PHE A 56 6.16 8.12 4.61
CA PHE A 56 6.37 7.13 3.54
C PHE A 56 6.90 5.79 4.07
N PHE A 57 7.84 5.83 5.02
CA PHE A 57 8.38 4.62 5.63
C PHE A 57 7.32 3.84 6.40
N LEU A 58 6.51 4.53 7.21
CA LEU A 58 5.40 3.91 7.93
C LEU A 58 4.36 3.30 6.98
N LEU A 59 4.00 4.01 5.91
CA LEU A 59 3.07 3.52 4.88
C LEU A 59 3.62 2.29 4.15
N THR A 60 4.92 2.26 3.90
CA THR A 60 5.59 1.11 3.27
C THR A 60 5.51 -0.14 4.16
N ILE A 61 5.74 0.01 5.47
CA ILE A 61 5.60 -1.09 6.43
C ILE A 61 4.14 -1.53 6.51
N ALA A 62 3.21 -0.60 6.65
CA ALA A 62 1.78 -0.89 6.73
C ALA A 62 1.29 -1.66 5.50
N TYR A 63 1.68 -1.20 4.30
CA TYR A 63 1.33 -1.86 3.04
C TYR A 63 1.79 -3.31 3.03
N GLN A 64 3.02 -3.56 3.48
CA GLN A 64 3.59 -4.89 3.44
C GLN A 64 2.98 -5.84 4.47
N VAL A 65 2.77 -5.39 5.70
CA VAL A 65 2.13 -6.20 6.75
C VAL A 65 0.72 -6.60 6.29
N LEU A 66 -0.03 -5.64 5.75
CA LEU A 66 -1.37 -5.88 5.25
C LEU A 66 -1.37 -6.77 3.99
N GLY A 67 -0.48 -6.51 3.04
CA GLY A 67 -0.34 -7.30 1.82
C GLY A 67 0.02 -8.76 2.12
N LEU A 68 0.90 -9.00 3.10
CA LEU A 68 1.20 -10.36 3.58
C LEU A 68 -0.01 -11.03 4.23
N HIS A 69 -0.77 -10.28 5.05
CA HIS A 69 -2.00 -10.80 5.64
C HIS A 69 -3.00 -11.23 4.56
N MET A 70 -3.28 -10.36 3.57
CA MET A 70 -4.13 -10.69 2.43
C MET A 70 -3.62 -11.92 1.67
N LEU A 71 -2.31 -12.02 1.40
CA LEU A 71 -1.75 -13.17 0.71
C LEU A 71 -1.85 -14.47 1.52
N ALA A 72 -1.76 -14.39 2.84
CA ALA A 72 -1.90 -15.55 3.72
C ALA A 72 -3.34 -16.08 3.71
N GLU A 73 -4.33 -15.20 3.77
CA GLU A 73 -5.76 -15.57 3.72
C GLU A 73 -6.19 -16.12 2.35
N ASN A 74 -5.49 -15.75 1.28
CA ASN A 74 -5.79 -16.21 -0.08
C ASN A 74 -4.88 -17.36 -0.56
N VAL A 75 -4.03 -17.96 0.28
CA VAL A 75 -2.99 -18.92 -0.19
C VAL A 75 -3.56 -20.17 -0.87
N ASP A 76 -4.74 -20.62 -0.44
CA ASP A 76 -5.42 -21.80 -0.98
C ASP A 76 -6.53 -21.46 -2.00
N THR A 77 -6.66 -20.19 -2.39
CA THR A 77 -7.67 -19.74 -3.36
C THR A 77 -7.09 -19.62 -4.77
N PRO A 78 -7.92 -19.79 -5.82
CA PRO A 78 -7.47 -19.54 -7.20
C PRO A 78 -7.11 -18.07 -7.47
N THR A 79 -7.49 -17.15 -6.58
CA THR A 79 -7.21 -15.72 -6.68
C THR A 79 -5.83 -15.33 -6.13
N TYR A 80 -5.09 -16.24 -5.49
CA TYR A 80 -3.76 -15.99 -4.93
C TYR A 80 -2.78 -15.34 -5.91
N ILE A 81 -2.58 -15.96 -7.08
CA ILE A 81 -1.60 -15.50 -8.07
C ILE A 81 -1.98 -14.13 -8.63
N PRO A 82 -3.24 -13.88 -9.05
CA PRO A 82 -3.70 -12.55 -9.44
C PRO A 82 -3.47 -11.48 -8.36
N ILE A 83 -3.81 -11.77 -7.11
CA ILE A 83 -3.66 -10.83 -5.98
C ILE A 83 -2.17 -10.51 -5.76
N LEU A 84 -1.29 -11.51 -5.80
CA LEU A 84 0.16 -11.33 -5.68
C LEU A 84 0.70 -10.36 -6.74
N TRP A 85 0.29 -10.51 -7.99
CA TRP A 85 0.72 -9.62 -9.08
C TRP A 85 0.18 -8.20 -8.89
N LEU A 86 -1.10 -8.05 -8.55
CA LEU A 86 -1.72 -6.74 -8.36
C LEU A 86 -1.14 -5.99 -7.15
N LEU A 87 -0.94 -6.67 -6.02
CA LEU A 87 -0.29 -6.10 -4.82
C LEU A 87 1.15 -5.68 -5.14
N SER A 88 1.91 -6.53 -5.83
CA SER A 88 3.30 -6.21 -6.19
C SER A 88 3.38 -4.99 -7.13
N ALA A 89 2.49 -4.91 -8.12
CA ALA A 89 2.42 -3.78 -9.03
C ALA A 89 2.00 -2.48 -8.31
N SER A 90 0.98 -2.55 -7.46
CA SER A 90 0.50 -1.41 -6.66
C SER A 90 1.58 -0.92 -5.69
N PHE A 91 2.31 -1.82 -5.04
CA PHE A 91 3.46 -1.48 -4.20
C PHE A 91 4.58 -0.80 -4.98
N LEU A 92 4.94 -1.32 -6.16
CA LEU A 92 6.01 -0.75 -6.98
C LEU A 92 5.65 0.66 -7.47
N ILE A 93 4.38 0.89 -7.83
CA ILE A 93 3.87 2.22 -8.18
C ILE A 93 3.97 3.17 -6.99
N MET A 94 3.60 2.73 -5.78
CA MET A 94 3.71 3.52 -4.56
C MET A 94 5.15 3.93 -4.27
N LEU A 95 6.10 2.98 -4.40
CA LEU A 95 7.54 3.23 -4.24
C LEU A 95 8.03 4.21 -5.29
N LEU A 96 7.68 3.99 -6.56
CA LEU A 96 8.11 4.85 -7.66
C LEU A 96 7.62 6.28 -7.43
N TYR A 97 6.33 6.46 -7.11
CA TYR A 97 5.77 7.78 -6.84
C TYR A 97 6.45 8.50 -5.65
N ASN A 98 6.74 7.78 -4.56
CA ASN A 98 7.29 8.37 -3.35
C ASN A 98 8.82 8.54 -3.37
N LEU A 99 9.54 7.82 -4.23
CA LEU A 99 11.00 7.91 -4.38
C LEU A 99 11.43 8.85 -5.51
N LEU A 100 10.52 9.23 -6.42
CA LEU A 100 10.86 10.13 -7.53
C LEU A 100 11.28 11.53 -7.03
N PRO A 101 12.40 12.08 -7.53
CA PRO A 101 12.83 13.44 -7.20
C PRO A 101 11.86 14.49 -7.76
N VAL A 102 11.70 15.60 -7.03
CA VAL A 102 10.71 16.68 -7.30
C VAL A 102 10.72 17.14 -8.77
N ASN A 103 11.89 17.30 -9.39
CA ASN A 103 12.03 17.79 -10.76
C ASN A 103 11.46 16.84 -11.84
N LYS A 104 11.38 15.53 -11.58
CA LYS A 104 10.75 14.56 -12.49
C LYS A 104 9.30 14.27 -12.13
N ARG A 105 8.82 14.79 -10.99
CA ARG A 105 7.51 14.45 -10.42
C ARG A 105 6.34 15.12 -11.13
N LEU A 106 6.52 16.34 -11.65
CA LEU A 106 5.46 17.17 -12.24
C LEU A 106 4.66 16.49 -13.37
N ILE A 107 5.29 15.64 -14.17
CA ILE A 107 4.62 14.96 -15.31
C ILE A 107 3.91 13.68 -14.85
N VAL A 108 4.49 12.97 -13.87
CA VAL A 108 4.01 11.65 -13.42
C VAL A 108 3.13 11.74 -12.16
N GLU A 109 3.05 12.94 -11.58
CA GLU A 109 2.40 13.24 -10.31
C GLU A 109 0.93 12.82 -10.22
N PRO A 110 0.09 13.06 -11.24
CA PRO A 110 -1.32 12.66 -11.19
C PRO A 110 -1.55 11.22 -11.63
N TYR A 111 -0.73 10.70 -12.54
CA TYR A 111 -0.97 9.39 -13.15
C TYR A 111 -0.62 8.23 -12.23
N LEU A 112 0.54 8.24 -11.58
CA LEU A 112 0.97 7.13 -10.72
C LEU A 112 0.00 6.88 -9.56
N PRO A 113 -0.41 7.89 -8.77
CA PRO A 113 -1.34 7.67 -7.68
C PRO A 113 -2.71 7.20 -8.16
N MET A 114 -3.21 7.75 -9.28
CA MET A 114 -4.50 7.33 -9.83
C MET A 114 -4.48 5.88 -10.32
N ILE A 115 -3.40 5.46 -10.98
CA ILE A 115 -3.23 4.05 -11.38
C ILE A 115 -3.18 3.16 -10.12
N GLN A 116 -2.48 3.58 -9.07
CA GLN A 116 -2.44 2.83 -7.81
C GLN A 116 -3.83 2.65 -7.19
N LEU A 117 -4.64 3.71 -7.16
CA LEU A 117 -6.01 3.67 -6.68
C LEU A 117 -6.89 2.78 -7.56
N CYS A 118 -6.78 2.88 -8.89
CA CYS A 118 -7.49 1.99 -9.79
C CYS A 118 -7.12 0.52 -9.59
N LEU A 119 -5.85 0.21 -9.29
CA LEU A 119 -5.39 -1.15 -8.97
C LEU A 119 -5.94 -1.67 -7.63
N CYS A 120 -6.26 -0.79 -6.68
CA CYS A 120 -6.90 -1.21 -5.43
C CYS A 120 -8.31 -1.77 -5.67
N ILE A 121 -9.03 -1.37 -6.72
CA ILE A 121 -10.39 -1.90 -7.01
C ILE A 121 -10.37 -3.42 -7.28
N PRO A 122 -9.62 -3.95 -8.26
CA PRO A 122 -9.57 -5.39 -8.50
C PRO A 122 -8.92 -6.17 -7.34
N ILE A 123 -7.98 -5.57 -6.60
CA ILE A 123 -7.43 -6.23 -5.39
C ILE A 123 -8.53 -6.43 -4.36
N GLN A 124 -9.31 -5.40 -4.06
CA GLN A 124 -10.42 -5.47 -3.12
C GLN A 124 -11.54 -6.39 -3.59
N TYR A 125 -11.74 -6.52 -4.90
CA TYR A 125 -12.73 -7.44 -5.45
C TYR A 125 -12.33 -8.91 -5.28
N LEU A 126 -11.04 -9.22 -5.49
CA LEU A 126 -10.52 -10.59 -5.46
C LEU A 126 -10.17 -11.09 -4.06
N ASP A 127 -9.87 -10.18 -3.13
CA ASP A 127 -9.46 -10.51 -1.77
C ASP A 127 -10.62 -10.99 -0.90
N VAL A 128 -10.40 -12.12 -0.21
CA VAL A 128 -11.35 -12.75 0.71
C VAL A 128 -11.17 -12.27 2.17
N SER A 129 -10.04 -11.65 2.54
CA SER A 129 -9.70 -11.34 3.95
C SER A 129 -10.69 -10.39 4.65
N GLY A 130 -11.20 -9.38 3.94
CA GLY A 130 -12.07 -8.35 4.54
C GLY A 130 -11.33 -7.08 4.92
N ASP A 131 -9.99 -7.08 4.92
CA ASP A 131 -9.13 -5.94 5.26
C ASP A 131 -8.88 -4.95 4.10
N ASN A 132 -9.77 -5.01 3.12
CA ASN A 132 -9.77 -4.35 1.82
C ASN A 132 -9.73 -2.80 1.97
N LEU A 133 -10.30 -2.29 3.06
CA LEU A 133 -10.31 -0.88 3.47
C LEU A 133 -8.89 -0.32 3.59
N PHE A 134 -8.00 -1.05 4.26
CA PHE A 134 -6.69 -0.52 4.65
C PHE A 134 -5.79 -0.27 3.44
N LEU A 135 -5.89 -1.08 2.38
CA LEU A 135 -5.07 -0.91 1.18
C LEU A 135 -5.39 0.39 0.45
N SER A 136 -6.68 0.72 0.31
CA SER A 136 -7.15 1.97 -0.30
C SER A 136 -6.74 3.19 0.52
N ILE A 137 -6.78 3.07 1.84
CA ILE A 137 -6.31 4.11 2.77
C ILE A 137 -4.80 4.33 2.65
N ILE A 138 -4.00 3.27 2.64
CA ILE A 138 -2.54 3.35 2.52
C ILE A 138 -2.15 3.96 1.17
N ALA A 139 -2.80 3.56 0.07
CA ALA A 139 -2.60 4.15 -1.24
C ALA A 139 -2.97 5.65 -1.28
N GLY A 140 -4.09 6.02 -0.64
CA GLY A 140 -4.51 7.42 -0.50
C GLY A 140 -3.53 8.27 0.28
N PHE A 141 -3.08 7.81 1.45
CA PHE A 141 -2.06 8.52 2.22
C PHE A 141 -0.70 8.58 1.51
N GLY A 142 -0.32 7.52 0.78
CA GLY A 142 0.87 7.49 -0.05
C GLY A 142 0.85 8.52 -1.17
N ALA A 143 -0.34 8.78 -1.74
CA ALA A 143 -0.57 9.83 -2.72
C ALA A 143 -0.55 11.24 -2.10
N ILE A 144 -1.14 11.41 -0.91
CA ILE A 144 -1.22 12.69 -0.19
C ILE A 144 0.15 13.15 0.30
N ASN A 145 1.00 12.22 0.74
CA ASN A 145 2.27 12.47 1.44
C ASN A 145 3.20 13.51 0.76
N HIS A 146 3.12 13.65 -0.56
CA HIS A 146 3.92 14.63 -1.30
C HIS A 146 3.11 15.55 -2.20
N ALA A 147 1.78 15.44 -2.19
CA ALA A 147 0.90 16.24 -3.02
C ALA A 147 0.72 17.64 -2.44
N SER A 148 0.54 18.63 -3.31
CA SER A 148 0.04 19.94 -2.88
C SER A 148 -1.36 19.81 -2.29
N LEU A 149 -1.74 20.74 -1.40
CA LEU A 149 -3.02 20.68 -0.67
C LEU A 149 -4.25 20.52 -1.58
N SER A 150 -4.23 21.13 -2.78
CA SER A 150 -5.30 21.00 -3.76
C SER A 150 -5.42 19.57 -4.31
N ARG A 151 -4.28 18.93 -4.63
CA ARG A 151 -4.24 17.55 -5.16
C ARG A 151 -4.47 16.50 -4.08
N ALA A 152 -4.00 16.75 -2.86
CA ALA A 152 -4.24 15.90 -1.71
C ALA A 152 -5.75 15.66 -1.47
N LYS A 153 -6.58 16.69 -1.65
CA LYS A 153 -8.06 16.56 -1.57
C LYS A 153 -8.59 15.58 -2.62
N VAL A 154 -8.12 15.70 -3.86
CA VAL A 154 -8.54 14.82 -4.96
C VAL A 154 -8.13 13.37 -4.69
N TYR A 155 -6.91 13.13 -4.21
CA TYR A 155 -6.45 11.78 -3.84
C TYR A 155 -7.20 11.21 -2.65
N GLY A 156 -7.52 12.02 -1.64
CA GLY A 156 -8.35 11.60 -0.51
C GLY A 156 -9.75 11.17 -0.95
N ILE A 157 -10.42 11.97 -1.80
CA ILE A 157 -11.72 11.63 -2.38
C ILE A 157 -11.62 10.38 -3.26
N GLY A 158 -10.58 10.29 -4.09
CA GLY A 158 -10.34 9.14 -4.96
C GLY A 158 -10.10 7.84 -4.17
N ALA A 159 -9.37 7.90 -3.06
CA ALA A 159 -9.14 6.76 -2.19
C ALA A 159 -10.45 6.29 -1.51
N LEU A 160 -11.27 7.23 -1.04
CA LEU A 160 -12.59 6.91 -0.49
C LEU A 160 -13.51 6.29 -1.55
N GLY A 161 -13.55 6.87 -2.76
CA GLY A 161 -14.33 6.33 -3.87
C GLY A 161 -13.87 4.93 -4.29
N THR A 162 -12.57 4.71 -4.32
CA THR A 162 -11.94 3.41 -4.61
C THR A 162 -12.31 2.36 -3.57
N TYR A 163 -12.31 2.73 -2.29
CA TYR A 163 -12.77 1.87 -1.21
C TYR A 163 -14.24 1.49 -1.38
N LEU A 164 -15.11 2.48 -1.59
CA LEU A 164 -16.55 2.23 -1.75
C LEU A 164 -16.84 1.36 -2.99
N LEU A 165 -16.23 1.67 -4.14
CA LEU A 165 -16.40 0.89 -5.37
C LEU A 165 -15.91 -0.54 -5.22
N GLY A 166 -14.72 -0.75 -4.64
CA GLY A 166 -14.18 -2.07 -4.36
C GLY A 166 -15.06 -2.88 -3.42
N GLY A 167 -15.51 -2.25 -2.32
CA GLY A 167 -16.39 -2.87 -1.33
C GLY A 167 -17.78 -3.21 -1.89
N THR A 168 -18.37 -2.33 -2.69
CA THR A 168 -19.65 -2.59 -3.37
C THR A 168 -19.53 -3.70 -4.40
N ALA A 169 -18.48 -3.69 -5.24
CA ALA A 169 -18.26 -4.74 -6.23
C ALA A 169 -18.13 -6.12 -5.58
N ARG A 170 -17.39 -6.21 -4.47
CA ARG A 170 -17.27 -7.43 -3.68
C ARG A 170 -18.60 -7.86 -3.06
N THR A 171 -19.34 -6.91 -2.48
CA THR A 171 -20.65 -7.17 -1.86
C THR A 171 -21.65 -7.74 -2.86
N ILE A 172 -21.69 -7.21 -4.08
CA ILE A 172 -22.55 -7.72 -5.16
C ILE A 172 -22.16 -9.15 -5.53
N HIS A 173 -20.86 -9.45 -5.63
CA HIS A 173 -20.38 -10.80 -5.93
C HIS A 173 -20.75 -11.80 -4.83
N LEU A 174 -20.52 -11.47 -3.56
CA LEU A 174 -20.86 -12.32 -2.42
C LEU A 174 -22.38 -12.55 -2.32
N SER A 175 -23.19 -11.51 -2.57
CA SER A 175 -24.65 -11.61 -2.60
C SER A 175 -25.17 -12.55 -3.71
N GLY A 176 -24.41 -12.77 -4.78
CA GLY A 176 -24.73 -13.74 -5.83
C GLY A 176 -24.38 -15.18 -5.47
N SER A 177 -23.47 -15.40 -4.52
CA SER A 177 -22.94 -16.72 -4.15
C SER A 177 -23.69 -17.44 -3.00
N GLY A 178 -24.71 -16.82 -2.40
CA GLY A 178 -25.68 -17.50 -1.53
C GLY A 178 -25.28 -17.71 -0.06
N GLU A 179 -24.07 -17.33 0.38
CA GLU A 179 -23.66 -17.47 1.78
C GLU A 179 -23.85 -16.15 2.56
N THR A 180 -25.01 -16.02 3.20
CA THR A 180 -25.37 -14.87 4.05
C THR A 180 -24.42 -14.68 5.24
N ALA A 181 -23.76 -15.75 5.71
CA ALA A 181 -22.78 -15.70 6.80
C ALA A 181 -21.53 -14.87 6.44
N ASP A 182 -21.03 -15.00 5.22
CA ASP A 182 -19.87 -14.24 4.72
C ASP A 182 -20.19 -12.76 4.54
N LEU A 183 -21.42 -12.46 4.11
CA LEU A 183 -21.92 -11.09 4.01
C LEU A 183 -21.98 -10.42 5.39
N ILE A 184 -22.54 -11.11 6.39
CA ILE A 184 -22.64 -10.61 7.77
C ILE A 184 -21.25 -10.40 8.36
N ARG A 185 -20.32 -11.38 8.21
CA ARG A 185 -18.93 -11.24 8.68
C ARG A 185 -18.24 -10.04 8.03
N TYR A 186 -18.40 -9.86 6.72
CA TYR A 186 -17.81 -8.73 6.00
C TYR A 186 -18.32 -7.37 6.50
N PHE A 187 -19.63 -7.23 6.71
CA PHE A 187 -20.20 -5.99 7.27
C PHE A 187 -19.78 -5.77 8.71
N PHE A 188 -19.75 -6.81 9.54
CA PHE A 188 -19.44 -6.68 10.96
C PHE A 188 -17.97 -6.29 11.18
N VAL A 189 -17.04 -6.90 10.44
CA VAL A 189 -15.61 -6.54 10.49
C VAL A 189 -15.39 -5.11 9.99
N ASN A 190 -15.96 -4.74 8.84
CA ASN A 190 -15.80 -3.39 8.31
C ASN A 190 -16.49 -2.30 9.14
N THR A 191 -17.56 -2.63 9.88
CA THR A 191 -18.27 -1.68 10.74
C THR A 191 -17.61 -1.52 12.11
N LEU A 192 -16.93 -2.55 12.63
CA LEU A 192 -16.19 -2.45 13.90
C LEU A 192 -14.81 -1.77 13.76
N VAL A 193 -14.24 -1.79 12.57
CA VAL A 193 -12.91 -1.23 12.28
C VAL A 193 -12.96 0.27 11.91
N VAL A 194 -14.14 0.78 11.52
CA VAL A 194 -14.41 2.22 11.32
C VAL A 194 -14.88 2.86 12.62
#